data_AF-A0A8T0X3Y9-F1
#
_entry.id   AF-A0A8T0X3Y9-F1
#
_cell.length_a   1.000
_cell.length_b   1.000
_cell.length_c   1.000
_cell.angle_alpha   90.00
_cell.angle_beta   90.00
_cell.angle_gamma   90.00
#
_symmetry.space_group_name_H-M   'P 1'
#
loop_
_entity.id
_entity.type
_entity.pdbx_description
1 polymer ?
#
loop_
_entity_poly.entity_id
_entity_poly.type
_entity_poly.pdbx_seq_one_letter_code
_entity_poly.pdbx_strand_id
1 'polypeptide(L)'
;MSRPPPPMLCVPEKKTAAAELFRDRHFFGATTFSDIRDARAAVAVPNPQAQPPASRRALILRYHRLLFSARDDPCAFDENLSFTWHDAFRAHLKHAAASLRFEKAALVFNIGAAASRIAAAHSRVTEEGVRAACWEFQRAAGAFRAVGEMMEEEAATTVDMSSQASAMLERLMLAQAQECCFERALAGGKSPAVCSKVARQAALYYEEAYAALVAPPLQNHFERSWVSQVQLKAALFNAEACYRHAIDLHEKTKIGEEVARLQVGINAIVDTKRTARGAPGPLYDYASILEQDMNKSLETAKKENSRVYLFRIPAAASLASLPAASLVRSASLSEILEVKSENLTQSP
;
A
#
# COMPACT_ATOMS: atom_id res chain seq x y z
N MET A 1 -17.68 -11.30 18.45
CA MET A 1 -16.24 -11.43 18.14
C MET A 1 -15.94 -10.49 16.97
N SER A 2 -14.99 -9.58 17.13
CA SER A 2 -14.57 -8.67 16.05
C SER A 2 -14.01 -9.48 14.89
N ARG A 3 -14.34 -9.10 13.65
CA ARG A 3 -13.87 -9.78 12.44
C ARG A 3 -12.34 -9.64 12.37
N PRO A 4 -11.59 -10.72 12.08
CA PRO A 4 -10.17 -10.57 11.80
C PRO A 4 -10.00 -9.65 10.58
N PRO A 5 -9.07 -8.70 10.63
CA PRO A 5 -8.90 -7.71 9.58
C PRO A 5 -8.34 -8.39 8.31
N PRO A 6 -8.72 -7.93 7.11
CA PRO A 6 -8.30 -8.59 5.87
C PRO A 6 -6.77 -8.51 5.66
N PRO A 7 -6.16 -9.46 4.94
CA PRO A 7 -4.71 -9.49 4.77
C PRO A 7 -4.22 -8.24 4.02
N MET A 8 -3.03 -7.75 4.42
CA MET A 8 -2.35 -6.64 3.75
C MET A 8 -1.18 -7.16 2.91
N LEU A 9 -0.91 -6.50 1.80
CA LEU A 9 0.26 -6.68 0.96
C LEU A 9 1.43 -5.86 1.51
N CYS A 10 2.61 -6.46 1.48
CA CYS A 10 3.87 -5.78 1.73
C CYS A 10 4.80 -5.95 0.53
N VAL A 11 5.63 -4.95 0.29
CA VAL A 11 6.57 -4.91 -0.85
C VAL A 11 7.85 -5.64 -0.45
N PRO A 12 8.37 -6.57 -1.28
CA PRO A 12 9.68 -7.16 -1.06
C PRO A 12 10.80 -6.12 -1.19
N GLU A 13 11.86 -6.25 -0.39
CA GLU A 13 13.07 -5.43 -0.56
C GLU A 13 13.83 -5.83 -1.83
N LYS A 14 14.33 -4.84 -2.57
CA LYS A 14 15.33 -5.02 -3.61
C LYS A 14 16.61 -5.61 -3.00
N LYS A 15 17.25 -6.49 -3.76
CA LYS A 15 18.55 -7.08 -3.40
C LYS A 15 19.65 -6.40 -4.18
N THR A 16 20.82 -6.27 -3.57
CA THR A 16 22.04 -5.80 -4.22
C THR A 16 23.17 -6.77 -3.92
N ALA A 17 24.09 -6.93 -4.87
CA ALA A 17 25.37 -7.55 -4.58
C ALA A 17 26.21 -6.65 -3.67
N ALA A 18 27.19 -7.22 -2.97
CA ALA A 18 28.27 -6.43 -2.40
C ALA A 18 29.03 -5.77 -3.56
N ALA A 19 29.03 -4.44 -3.61
CA ALA A 19 29.84 -3.69 -4.57
C ALA A 19 31.20 -3.36 -3.95
N GLU A 20 32.26 -3.36 -4.74
CA GLU A 20 33.49 -2.64 -4.38
C GLU A 20 33.15 -1.15 -4.40
N LEU A 21 32.85 -0.62 -3.22
CA LEU A 21 32.61 0.81 -3.07
C LEU A 21 33.92 1.58 -3.07
N PHE A 22 33.96 2.64 -3.88
CA PHE A 22 34.89 3.78 -3.86
C PHE A 22 36.36 3.38 -3.70
N ARG A 23 37.20 3.53 -4.74
CA ARG A 23 38.65 3.24 -4.60
C ARG A 23 39.45 4.38 -3.98
N ASP A 24 38.89 5.60 -3.98
CA ASP A 24 39.53 6.82 -3.50
C ASP A 24 38.73 7.49 -2.37
N ARG A 25 39.44 8.02 -1.38
CA ARG A 25 38.92 8.75 -0.22
C ARG A 25 38.50 10.18 -0.55
N HIS A 26 38.83 10.74 -1.72
CA HIS A 26 38.57 12.15 -2.02
C HIS A 26 37.11 12.62 -1.84
N PHE A 27 36.12 11.75 -2.01
CA PHE A 27 34.69 12.11 -1.93
C PHE A 27 34.11 12.11 -0.51
N PHE A 28 34.82 11.51 0.45
CA PHE A 28 34.34 11.27 1.82
C PHE A 28 35.45 11.51 2.85
N GLY A 29 35.08 11.93 4.07
CA GLY A 29 36.06 11.93 5.17
C GLY A 29 36.66 10.53 5.39
N ALA A 30 37.93 10.43 5.78
CA ALA A 30 38.62 9.14 5.96
C ALA A 30 37.91 8.20 6.96
N THR A 31 37.22 8.75 7.96
CA THR A 31 36.37 8.02 8.91
C THR A 31 35.04 7.59 8.29
N THR A 32 34.42 8.45 7.50
CA THR A 32 33.13 8.23 6.82
C THR A 32 33.23 7.15 5.74
N PHE A 33 34.38 7.03 5.09
CA PHE A 33 34.59 6.09 3.99
C PHE A 33 34.48 4.61 4.43
N SER A 34 35.10 4.23 5.55
CA SER A 34 34.94 2.87 6.10
C SER A 34 33.51 2.62 6.57
N ASP A 35 32.88 3.63 7.19
CA ASP A 35 31.50 3.54 7.65
C ASP A 35 30.50 3.29 6.52
N ILE A 36 30.71 3.91 5.36
CA ILE A 36 29.88 3.74 4.16
C ILE A 36 29.97 2.31 3.64
N ARG A 37 31.20 1.78 3.52
CA ARG A 37 31.42 0.40 3.06
C ARG A 37 30.75 -0.59 4.00
N ASP A 38 30.93 -0.42 5.31
CA ASP A 38 30.37 -1.31 6.31
C ASP A 38 28.83 -1.18 6.37
N ALA A 39 28.29 0.04 6.23
CA ALA A 39 26.85 0.28 6.14
C ALA A 39 26.24 -0.38 4.90
N ARG A 40 26.89 -0.29 3.73
CA ARG A 40 26.41 -0.94 2.52
C ARG A 40 26.43 -2.45 2.65
N ALA A 41 27.49 -3.03 3.23
CA ALA A 41 27.57 -4.46 3.47
C ALA A 41 26.41 -4.95 4.37
N ALA A 42 26.02 -4.17 5.37
CA ALA A 42 24.86 -4.47 6.22
C ALA A 42 23.51 -4.39 5.48
N VAL A 43 23.41 -3.59 4.42
CA VAL A 43 22.23 -3.53 3.55
C VAL A 43 22.21 -4.70 2.55
N ALA A 44 23.38 -5.07 2.02
CA ALA A 44 23.59 -6.09 0.99
C ALA A 44 23.58 -7.54 1.53
N VAL A 45 22.56 -7.90 2.31
CA VAL A 45 22.43 -9.25 2.89
C VAL A 45 21.65 -10.19 1.96
N PRO A 46 21.98 -11.51 1.90
CA PRO A 46 21.31 -12.46 1.00
C PRO A 46 19.81 -12.64 1.26
N ASN A 47 19.42 -12.58 2.55
CA ASN A 47 18.03 -12.71 2.99
C ASN A 47 17.63 -11.53 3.90
N PRO A 48 17.29 -10.36 3.32
CA PRO A 48 16.84 -9.19 4.09
C PRO A 48 15.56 -9.46 4.91
N GLN A 49 14.75 -10.42 4.47
CA GLN A 49 13.48 -10.73 5.11
C GLN A 49 13.62 -11.46 6.45
N ALA A 50 14.75 -12.10 6.72
CA ALA A 50 15.01 -12.79 7.99
C ALA A 50 15.21 -11.85 9.19
N GLN A 51 15.60 -10.59 8.95
CA GLN A 51 15.79 -9.60 10.01
C GLN A 51 14.48 -8.87 10.34
N PRO A 52 14.29 -8.39 11.58
CA PRO A 52 13.16 -7.56 11.95
C PRO A 52 13.08 -6.31 11.04
N PRO A 53 11.89 -5.94 10.53
CA PRO A 53 11.78 -4.90 9.52
C PRO A 53 12.14 -3.50 10.06
N ALA A 54 11.96 -3.25 11.37
CA ALA A 54 12.44 -2.03 12.04
C ALA A 54 13.98 -1.93 12.03
N SER A 55 14.66 -3.01 12.40
CA SER A 55 16.13 -3.09 12.34
C SER A 55 16.65 -2.94 10.91
N ARG A 56 15.98 -3.56 9.93
CA ARG A 56 16.28 -3.38 8.49
C ARG A 56 16.20 -1.92 8.09
N ARG A 57 15.09 -1.25 8.42
CA ARG A 57 14.89 0.17 8.12
C ARG A 57 16.00 1.05 8.72
N ALA A 58 16.39 0.80 9.97
CA ALA A 58 17.47 1.56 10.61
C ALA A 58 18.82 1.43 9.90
N LEU A 59 19.18 0.22 9.43
CA LEU A 59 20.39 -0.02 8.64
C LEU A 59 20.37 0.74 7.31
N ILE A 60 19.23 0.68 6.60
CA ILE A 60 19.05 1.38 5.32
C ILE A 60 19.14 2.90 5.51
N LEU A 61 18.49 3.44 6.55
CA LEU A 61 18.54 4.87 6.88
C LEU A 61 19.96 5.33 7.26
N ARG A 62 20.73 4.51 8.01
CA ARG A 62 22.13 4.80 8.31
C ARG A 62 22.94 4.92 7.02
N TYR A 63 22.82 3.94 6.12
CA TYR A 63 23.56 3.97 4.86
C TYR A 63 23.15 5.16 3.97
N HIS A 64 21.84 5.42 3.84
CA HIS A 64 21.32 6.56 3.09
C HIS A 64 21.89 7.89 3.60
N ARG A 65 21.96 8.10 4.92
CA ARG A 65 22.53 9.31 5.52
C ARG A 65 24.01 9.48 5.20
N LEU A 66 24.78 8.38 5.26
CA LEU A 66 26.19 8.43 4.93
C LEU A 66 26.40 8.78 3.45
N LEU A 67 25.62 8.22 2.52
CA LEU A 67 25.66 8.62 1.10
C LEU A 67 25.25 10.07 0.85
N PHE A 68 24.45 10.69 1.72
CA PHE A 68 24.07 12.09 1.63
C PHE A 68 25.17 13.04 2.15
N SER A 69 26.16 12.51 2.89
CA SER A 69 27.31 13.30 3.36
C SER A 69 28.42 13.47 2.31
N ALA A 70 28.27 12.86 1.12
CA ALA A 70 29.17 13.08 -0.02
C ALA A 70 29.18 14.57 -0.40
N ARG A 71 30.37 15.14 -0.64
CA ARG A 71 30.49 16.55 -1.08
C ARG A 71 30.07 16.72 -2.55
N ASP A 72 30.48 15.76 -3.38
CA ASP A 72 30.23 15.69 -4.81
C ASP A 72 29.70 14.29 -5.16
N ASP A 73 29.13 14.11 -6.37
CA ASP A 73 28.74 12.79 -6.85
C ASP A 73 29.98 11.97 -7.25
N PRO A 74 30.34 10.90 -6.52
CA PRO A 74 31.54 10.12 -6.81
C PRO A 74 31.46 9.41 -8.17
N CYS A 75 30.26 9.10 -8.66
CA CYS A 75 30.07 8.46 -9.96
C CYS A 75 30.49 9.36 -11.13
N ALA A 76 30.55 10.68 -10.93
CA ALA A 76 31.05 11.61 -11.94
C ALA A 76 32.58 11.50 -12.17
N PHE A 77 33.30 10.80 -11.29
CA PHE A 77 34.76 10.77 -11.27
C PHE A 77 35.35 9.34 -11.26
N ASP A 78 34.53 8.32 -11.05
CA ASP A 78 34.95 6.91 -11.11
C ASP A 78 34.00 6.11 -12.01
N GLU A 79 34.37 5.94 -13.28
CA GLU A 79 33.60 5.15 -14.26
C GLU A 79 33.49 3.66 -13.91
N ASN A 80 34.35 3.16 -13.00
CA ASN A 80 34.28 1.77 -12.54
C ASN A 80 33.30 1.57 -11.39
N LEU A 81 32.82 2.67 -10.77
CA LEU A 81 31.85 2.60 -9.69
C LEU A 81 30.46 2.35 -10.25
N SER A 82 29.98 1.12 -10.10
CA SER A 82 28.66 0.69 -10.57
C SER A 82 27.86 0.05 -9.45
N PHE A 83 26.60 0.45 -9.32
CA PHE A 83 25.65 -0.11 -8.37
C PHE A 83 24.72 -1.07 -9.07
N THR A 84 24.65 -2.32 -8.63
CA THR A 84 23.76 -3.34 -9.19
C THR A 84 22.64 -3.67 -8.24
N TRP A 85 21.40 -3.42 -8.67
CA TRP A 85 20.19 -3.80 -7.94
C TRP A 85 19.32 -4.75 -8.75
N HIS A 86 18.74 -5.72 -8.05
CA HIS A 86 17.77 -6.66 -8.60
C HIS A 86 16.35 -6.09 -8.48
N ASP A 87 15.52 -6.45 -9.44
CA ASP A 87 14.09 -6.17 -9.40
C ASP A 87 13.45 -6.87 -8.18
N ALA A 88 12.63 -6.13 -7.43
CA ALA A 88 12.00 -6.59 -6.19
C ALA A 88 10.99 -7.72 -6.41
N PHE A 89 10.30 -7.73 -7.54
CA PHE A 89 9.25 -8.70 -7.86
C PHE A 89 9.74 -9.81 -8.81
N ARG A 90 10.79 -9.53 -9.58
CA ARG A 90 11.40 -10.44 -10.55
C ARG A 90 12.91 -10.53 -10.33
N ALA A 91 13.34 -11.17 -9.24
CA ALA A 91 14.75 -11.21 -8.79
C ALA A 91 15.82 -11.66 -9.82
N HIS A 92 15.43 -12.32 -10.91
CA HIS A 92 16.33 -12.67 -12.02
C HIS A 92 16.68 -11.47 -12.92
N LEU A 93 15.86 -10.42 -12.91
CA LEU A 93 16.11 -9.14 -13.57
C LEU A 93 16.95 -8.24 -12.65
N LYS A 94 17.87 -7.49 -13.25
CA LYS A 94 18.74 -6.55 -12.55
C LYS A 94 19.13 -5.39 -13.46
N HIS A 95 19.49 -4.28 -12.85
CA HIS A 95 20.06 -3.13 -13.52
C HIS A 95 21.32 -2.68 -12.79
N ALA A 96 22.33 -2.27 -13.55
CA ALA A 96 23.59 -1.76 -13.05
C ALA A 96 23.82 -0.36 -13.61
N ALA A 97 24.04 0.62 -12.74
CA ALA A 97 24.28 2.00 -13.13
C ALA A 97 25.39 2.64 -12.29
N ALA A 98 26.23 3.43 -12.94
CA ALA A 98 27.17 4.34 -12.29
C ALA A 98 26.42 5.64 -11.92
N SER A 99 25.47 5.54 -11.00
CA SER A 99 24.63 6.66 -10.57
C SER A 99 24.39 6.59 -9.06
N LEU A 100 24.87 7.60 -8.32
CA LEU A 100 24.57 7.72 -6.90
C LEU A 100 23.08 8.00 -6.67
N ARG A 101 22.42 8.65 -7.63
CA ARG A 101 20.96 8.86 -7.64
C ARG A 101 20.23 7.52 -7.69
N PHE A 102 20.65 6.59 -8.55
CA PHE A 102 20.10 5.24 -8.62
C PHE A 102 20.29 4.45 -7.32
N GLU A 103 21.49 4.47 -6.73
CA GLU A 103 21.75 3.83 -5.43
C GLU A 103 20.84 4.41 -4.33
N LYS A 104 20.75 5.74 -4.22
CA LYS A 104 19.88 6.41 -3.24
C LYS A 104 18.41 6.05 -3.45
N ALA A 105 17.93 6.04 -4.70
CA ALA A 105 16.56 5.67 -5.02
C ALA A 105 16.25 4.21 -4.61
N ALA A 106 17.16 3.27 -4.88
CA ALA A 106 17.00 1.88 -4.46
C ALA A 106 16.95 1.72 -2.92
N LEU A 107 17.69 2.55 -2.17
CA LEU A 107 17.57 2.60 -0.71
C LEU A 107 16.21 3.15 -0.27
N VAL A 108 15.71 4.22 -0.89
CA VAL A 108 14.38 4.77 -0.60
C VAL A 108 13.29 3.74 -0.90
N PHE A 109 13.41 2.99 -1.99
CA PHE A 109 12.52 1.86 -2.28
C PHE A 109 12.51 0.85 -1.13
N ASN A 110 13.69 0.46 -0.63
CA ASN A 110 13.80 -0.48 0.48
C ASN A 110 13.30 0.08 1.82
N ILE A 111 13.36 1.40 2.04
CA ILE A 111 12.69 2.06 3.18
C ILE A 111 11.17 1.90 3.06
N GLY A 112 10.61 2.09 1.86
CA GLY A 112 9.20 1.86 1.57
C GLY A 112 8.78 0.40 1.78
N ALA A 113 9.60 -0.53 1.29
CA ALA A 113 9.41 -1.97 1.49
C ALA A 113 9.40 -2.34 2.97
N ALA A 114 10.40 -1.87 3.75
CA ALA A 114 10.46 -2.10 5.19
C ALA A 114 9.24 -1.49 5.91
N ALA A 115 8.85 -0.26 5.59
CA ALA A 115 7.66 0.39 6.17
C ALA A 115 6.38 -0.41 5.89
N SER A 116 6.19 -0.90 4.66
CA SER A 116 5.03 -1.74 4.31
C SER A 116 5.01 -3.07 5.10
N ARG A 117 6.18 -3.66 5.38
CA ARG A 117 6.30 -4.87 6.22
C ARG A 117 6.00 -4.58 7.69
N ILE A 118 6.47 -3.45 8.23
CA ILE A 118 6.14 -3.01 9.60
C ILE A 118 4.62 -2.80 9.72
N ALA A 119 4.03 -2.10 8.75
CA ALA A 119 2.59 -1.85 8.71
C ALA A 119 1.77 -3.15 8.72
N ALA A 120 2.17 -4.14 7.91
CA ALA A 120 1.50 -5.44 7.85
C ALA A 120 1.69 -6.30 9.11
N ALA A 121 2.77 -6.07 9.88
CA ALA A 121 3.07 -6.79 11.12
C ALA A 121 2.32 -6.24 12.34
N HIS A 122 1.85 -4.99 12.30
CA HIS A 122 1.05 -4.43 13.39
C HIS A 122 -0.28 -5.17 13.55
N SER A 123 -0.60 -5.56 14.80
CA SER A 123 -1.91 -6.08 15.13
C SER A 123 -2.97 -4.99 14.94
N ARG A 124 -3.89 -5.22 14.01
CA ARG A 124 -5.01 -4.30 13.74
C ARG A 124 -6.25 -4.60 14.60
N VAL A 125 -6.05 -5.25 15.75
CA VAL A 125 -7.08 -5.50 16.75
C VAL A 125 -7.23 -4.32 17.72
N THR A 126 -6.14 -3.58 17.97
CA THR A 126 -6.14 -2.42 18.86
C THR A 126 -6.14 -1.11 18.07
N GLU A 127 -6.74 -0.05 18.60
CA GLU A 127 -6.74 1.27 17.95
C GLU A 127 -5.31 1.77 17.68
N GLU A 128 -4.41 1.55 18.65
CA GLU A 128 -3.01 1.92 18.55
C GLU A 128 -2.31 1.21 17.40
N GLY A 129 -2.52 -0.09 17.26
CA GLY A 129 -1.93 -0.89 16.19
C GLY A 129 -2.47 -0.51 14.81
N VAL A 130 -3.77 -0.23 14.68
CA VAL A 130 -4.35 0.26 13.42
C VAL A 130 -3.81 1.64 13.05
N ARG A 131 -3.66 2.55 14.02
CA ARG A 131 -3.08 3.88 13.81
C ARG A 131 -1.61 3.78 13.40
N ALA A 132 -0.83 2.90 14.03
CA ALA A 132 0.56 2.66 13.67
C ALA A 132 0.69 2.07 12.25
N ALA A 133 -0.13 1.07 11.91
CA ALA A 133 -0.18 0.51 10.56
C ALA A 133 -0.53 1.57 9.51
N CYS A 134 -1.53 2.41 9.79
CA CYS A 134 -1.94 3.51 8.91
C CYS A 134 -0.79 4.49 8.63
N TRP A 135 -0.02 4.86 9.67
CA TRP A 135 1.14 5.74 9.50
C TRP A 135 2.25 5.08 8.68
N GLU A 136 2.54 3.81 8.95
CA GLU A 136 3.59 3.08 8.25
C GLU A 136 3.26 2.83 6.77
N PHE A 137 1.98 2.61 6.43
CA PHE A 137 1.55 2.61 5.03
C PHE A 137 1.67 3.99 4.36
N GLN A 138 1.37 5.10 5.06
CA GLN A 138 1.58 6.45 4.52
C GLN A 138 3.08 6.77 4.31
N ARG A 139 3.95 6.25 5.18
CA ARG A 139 5.41 6.30 5.00
C ARG A 139 5.84 5.51 3.77
N ALA A 140 5.33 4.30 3.61
CA ALA A 140 5.62 3.49 2.42
C ALA A 140 5.14 4.18 1.14
N ALA A 141 3.94 4.75 1.14
CA ALA A 141 3.41 5.52 0.01
C ALA A 141 4.33 6.68 -0.38
N GLY A 142 4.76 7.47 0.61
CA GLY A 142 5.70 8.55 0.39
C GLY A 142 7.04 8.09 -0.15
N ALA A 143 7.55 6.94 0.30
CA ALA A 143 8.81 6.39 -0.18
C ALA A 143 8.72 6.01 -1.66
N PHE A 144 7.66 5.32 -2.08
CA PHE A 144 7.47 4.97 -3.50
C PHE A 144 7.25 6.20 -4.38
N ARG A 145 6.51 7.21 -3.91
CA ARG A 145 6.42 8.50 -4.60
C ARG A 145 7.78 9.13 -4.83
N ALA A 146 8.60 9.21 -3.78
CA ALA A 146 9.95 9.77 -3.87
C ALA A 146 10.85 8.97 -4.82
N VAL A 147 10.71 7.64 -4.88
CA VAL A 147 11.41 6.82 -5.88
C VAL A 147 11.01 7.22 -7.30
N GLY A 148 9.72 7.39 -7.57
CA GLY A 148 9.23 7.84 -8.89
C GLY A 148 9.81 9.20 -9.30
N GLU A 149 9.78 10.18 -8.38
CA GLU A 149 10.37 11.52 -8.58
C GLU A 149 11.90 11.43 -8.78
N MET A 150 12.59 10.57 -8.03
CA MET A 150 14.02 10.35 -8.17
C MET A 150 14.38 9.63 -9.48
N MET A 151 13.53 8.78 -10.04
CA MET A 151 13.87 8.01 -11.25
C MET A 151 13.37 8.64 -12.55
N GLU A 152 12.72 9.80 -12.50
CA GLU A 152 12.09 10.44 -13.68
C GLU A 152 13.07 10.74 -14.83
N GLU A 153 14.29 11.16 -14.50
CA GLU A 153 15.34 11.51 -15.47
C GLU A 153 16.23 10.32 -15.88
N GLU A 154 16.07 9.16 -15.22
CA GLU A 154 16.90 7.98 -15.46
C GLU A 154 16.31 7.13 -16.59
N ALA A 155 17.02 7.08 -17.73
CA ALA A 155 16.51 6.49 -18.96
C ALA A 155 16.32 4.95 -18.93
N ALA A 156 17.03 4.26 -18.04
CA ALA A 156 16.97 2.80 -17.92
C ALA A 156 16.93 2.37 -16.45
N THR A 157 16.01 1.47 -16.12
CA THR A 157 15.91 0.85 -14.80
C THR A 157 15.10 -0.45 -14.88
N THR A 158 15.06 -1.22 -13.79
CA THR A 158 14.12 -2.35 -13.66
C THR A 158 12.67 -1.84 -13.53
N VAL A 159 11.69 -2.63 -13.96
CA VAL A 159 10.28 -2.21 -14.04
C VAL A 159 9.75 -1.75 -12.68
N ASP A 160 10.15 -2.41 -11.60
CA ASP A 160 9.80 -2.06 -10.22
C ASP A 160 10.16 -0.63 -9.78
N MET A 161 11.15 -0.02 -10.42
CA MET A 161 11.65 1.33 -10.15
C MET A 161 11.17 2.37 -11.17
N SER A 162 10.31 1.98 -12.12
CA SER A 162 9.69 2.90 -13.07
C SER A 162 8.73 3.88 -12.38
N SER A 163 8.42 5.00 -13.03
CA SER A 163 7.41 5.96 -12.53
C SER A 163 6.02 5.32 -12.43
N GLN A 164 5.66 4.43 -13.36
CA GLN A 164 4.40 3.69 -13.34
C GLN A 164 4.33 2.72 -12.15
N ALA A 165 5.40 1.95 -11.90
CA ALA A 165 5.44 1.05 -10.73
C ALA A 165 5.40 1.84 -9.42
N SER A 166 6.15 2.94 -9.34
CA SER A 166 6.21 3.82 -8.19
C SER A 166 4.83 4.42 -7.86
N ALA A 167 4.13 4.96 -8.85
CA ALA A 167 2.79 5.50 -8.68
C ALA A 167 1.76 4.42 -8.29
N MET A 168 1.88 3.21 -8.85
CA MET A 168 1.03 2.08 -8.48
C MET A 168 1.27 1.65 -7.03
N LEU A 169 2.54 1.51 -6.61
CA LEU A 169 2.90 1.13 -5.24
C LEU A 169 2.48 2.21 -4.23
N GLU A 170 2.68 3.49 -4.55
CA GLU A 170 2.15 4.60 -3.76
C GLU A 170 0.64 4.44 -3.56
N ARG A 171 -0.10 4.25 -4.66
CA ARG A 171 -1.55 4.14 -4.63
C ARG A 171 -2.02 2.93 -3.81
N LEU A 172 -1.34 1.78 -3.94
CA LEU A 172 -1.61 0.59 -3.15
C LEU A 172 -1.39 0.85 -1.64
N MET A 173 -0.29 1.52 -1.29
CA MET A 173 -0.01 1.85 0.11
C MET A 173 -1.04 2.83 0.68
N LEU A 174 -1.50 3.83 -0.08
CA LEU A 174 -2.59 4.72 0.33
C LEU A 174 -3.92 3.98 0.49
N ALA A 175 -4.21 2.98 -0.37
CA ALA A 175 -5.40 2.15 -0.22
C ALA A 175 -5.40 1.39 1.12
N GLN A 176 -4.27 0.79 1.49
CA GLN A 176 -4.11 0.07 2.76
C GLN A 176 -4.15 1.01 3.97
N ALA A 177 -3.57 2.21 3.86
CA ALA A 177 -3.68 3.22 4.91
C ALA A 177 -5.13 3.69 5.11
N GLN A 178 -5.87 3.90 4.01
CA GLN A 178 -7.26 4.32 4.04
C GLN A 178 -8.18 3.22 4.59
N GLU A 179 -7.87 1.95 4.30
CA GLU A 179 -8.49 0.79 4.93
C GLU A 179 -8.30 0.80 6.46
N CYS A 180 -7.11 1.11 6.96
CA CYS A 180 -6.90 1.30 8.41
C CYS A 180 -7.75 2.46 8.97
N CYS A 181 -7.93 3.55 8.21
CA CYS A 181 -8.83 4.64 8.60
C CYS A 181 -10.30 4.19 8.65
N PHE A 182 -10.72 3.31 7.74
CA PHE A 182 -12.05 2.72 7.75
C PHE A 182 -12.27 1.80 8.96
N GLU A 183 -11.31 0.92 9.26
CA GLU A 183 -11.33 0.06 10.46
C GLU A 183 -11.48 0.91 11.74
N ARG A 184 -10.75 2.03 11.83
CA ARG A 184 -10.87 2.99 12.95
C ARG A 184 -12.22 3.70 12.98
N ALA A 185 -12.76 4.09 11.83
CA ALA A 185 -14.06 4.75 11.76
C ALA A 185 -15.18 3.82 12.27
N LEU A 186 -15.12 2.53 11.91
CA LEU A 186 -16.05 1.52 12.43
C LEU A 186 -15.89 1.30 13.94
N ALA A 187 -14.66 1.10 14.41
CA ALA A 187 -14.39 0.86 15.83
C ALA A 187 -14.76 2.07 16.71
N GLY A 188 -14.56 3.29 16.20
CA GLY A 188 -14.90 4.53 16.87
C GLY A 188 -16.37 4.94 16.75
N GLY A 189 -17.25 4.07 16.23
CA GLY A 189 -18.69 4.33 16.13
C GLY A 189 -19.06 5.53 15.25
N LYS A 190 -18.30 5.81 14.19
CA LYS A 190 -18.64 6.88 13.24
C LYS A 190 -19.92 6.53 12.48
N SER A 191 -20.67 7.55 12.08
CA SER A 191 -21.95 7.36 11.39
C SER A 191 -21.80 6.56 10.08
N PRO A 192 -22.83 5.81 9.65
CA PRO A 192 -22.77 5.04 8.42
C PRO A 192 -22.41 5.90 7.19
N ALA A 193 -22.91 7.13 7.13
CA ALA A 193 -22.54 8.09 6.10
C ALA A 193 -21.03 8.41 6.05
N VAL A 194 -20.38 8.59 7.21
CA VAL A 194 -18.93 8.83 7.27
C VAL A 194 -18.17 7.56 6.88
N CYS A 195 -18.54 6.41 7.42
CA CYS A 195 -17.93 5.13 7.09
C CYS A 195 -18.03 4.81 5.59
N SER A 196 -19.16 5.13 4.96
CA SER A 196 -19.36 4.98 3.50
C SER A 196 -18.34 5.80 2.70
N LYS A 197 -18.14 7.08 3.05
CA LYS A 197 -17.19 7.98 2.36
C LYS A 197 -15.75 7.48 2.47
N VAL A 198 -15.37 7.01 3.65
CA VAL A 198 -14.02 6.50 3.92
C VAL A 198 -13.78 5.19 3.14
N ALA A 199 -14.75 4.27 3.15
CA ALA A 199 -14.69 3.03 2.37
C ALA A 199 -14.65 3.29 0.86
N ARG A 200 -15.45 4.25 0.34
CA ARG A 200 -15.45 4.57 -1.09
C ARG A 200 -14.08 5.09 -1.53
N GLN A 201 -13.40 5.88 -0.70
CA GLN A 201 -12.05 6.32 -1.03
C GLN A 201 -11.04 5.16 -1.05
N ALA A 202 -11.15 4.19 -0.12
CA ALA A 202 -10.30 3.00 -0.17
C ALA A 202 -10.53 2.20 -1.45
N ALA A 203 -11.79 2.05 -1.86
CA ALA A 203 -12.16 1.40 -3.12
C ALA A 203 -11.53 2.09 -4.32
N LEU A 204 -11.66 3.43 -4.43
CA LEU A 204 -11.05 4.23 -5.50
C LEU A 204 -9.53 4.02 -5.58
N TYR A 205 -8.84 4.01 -4.44
CA TYR A 205 -7.40 3.74 -4.42
C TYR A 205 -7.05 2.33 -4.91
N TYR A 206 -7.80 1.30 -4.49
CA TYR A 206 -7.60 -0.05 -5.02
C TYR A 206 -7.98 -0.18 -6.50
N GLU A 207 -9.02 0.51 -6.98
CA GLU A 207 -9.43 0.56 -8.39
C GLU A 207 -8.29 1.13 -9.26
N GLU A 208 -7.70 2.25 -8.83
CA GLU A 208 -6.57 2.88 -9.51
C GLU A 208 -5.29 2.01 -9.49
N ALA A 209 -4.98 1.38 -8.35
CA ALA A 209 -3.85 0.45 -8.26
C ALA A 209 -4.06 -0.80 -9.15
N TYR A 210 -5.28 -1.35 -9.18
CA TYR A 210 -5.62 -2.47 -10.05
C TYR A 210 -5.47 -2.11 -11.53
N ALA A 211 -6.01 -0.95 -11.94
CA ALA A 211 -5.90 -0.47 -13.31
C ALA A 211 -4.43 -0.35 -13.76
N ALA A 212 -3.56 0.16 -12.89
CA ALA A 212 -2.13 0.22 -13.17
C ALA A 212 -1.48 -1.17 -13.26
N LEU A 213 -1.81 -2.10 -12.36
CA LEU A 213 -1.25 -3.47 -12.36
C LEU A 213 -1.55 -4.26 -13.64
N VAL A 214 -2.69 -4.01 -14.29
CA VAL A 214 -3.09 -4.73 -15.51
C VAL A 214 -2.69 -4.01 -16.79
N ALA A 215 -2.13 -2.81 -16.69
CA ALA A 215 -1.66 -2.01 -17.82
C ALA A 215 -0.14 -2.20 -18.05
N PRO A 216 0.35 -2.10 -19.31
CA PRO A 216 1.79 -2.01 -19.57
C PRO A 216 2.43 -0.80 -18.85
N PRO A 217 3.68 -0.90 -18.36
CA PRO A 217 4.58 -2.06 -18.42
C PRO A 217 4.40 -3.06 -17.27
N LEU A 218 3.46 -2.82 -16.35
CA LEU A 218 3.28 -3.64 -15.13
C LEU A 218 2.52 -4.94 -15.37
N GLN A 219 1.79 -5.02 -16.48
CA GLN A 219 1.06 -6.22 -16.87
C GLN A 219 2.00 -7.45 -16.86
N ASN A 220 1.60 -8.48 -16.13
CA ASN A 220 2.39 -9.72 -15.91
C ASN A 220 3.72 -9.54 -15.15
N HIS A 221 4.05 -8.35 -14.64
CA HIS A 221 5.26 -8.15 -13.85
C HIS A 221 5.10 -8.69 -12.42
N PHE A 222 3.92 -8.48 -11.81
CA PHE A 222 3.59 -8.90 -10.45
C PHE A 222 3.01 -10.32 -10.41
N GLU A 223 3.08 -10.96 -9.24
CA GLU A 223 2.41 -12.24 -9.01
C GLU A 223 0.88 -12.12 -9.18
N ARG A 224 0.26 -13.17 -9.72
CA ARG A 224 -1.19 -13.20 -9.93
C ARG A 224 -1.98 -13.03 -8.63
N SER A 225 -1.47 -13.57 -7.53
CA SER A 225 -2.08 -13.45 -6.19
C SER A 225 -2.23 -11.99 -5.76
N TRP A 226 -1.22 -11.16 -6.01
CA TRP A 226 -1.25 -9.71 -5.78
C TRP A 226 -2.36 -9.03 -6.58
N VAL A 227 -2.38 -9.27 -7.90
CA VAL A 227 -3.38 -8.67 -8.80
C VAL A 227 -4.79 -9.04 -8.38
N SER A 228 -5.01 -10.32 -8.07
CA SER A 228 -6.31 -10.83 -7.58
C SER A 228 -6.69 -10.26 -6.21
N GLN A 229 -5.75 -10.10 -5.29
CA GLN A 229 -6.00 -9.51 -3.98
C GLN A 229 -6.41 -8.04 -4.09
N VAL A 230 -5.70 -7.24 -4.91
CA VAL A 230 -6.04 -5.83 -5.15
C VAL A 230 -7.41 -5.71 -5.82
N GLN A 231 -7.70 -6.54 -6.81
CA GLN A 231 -9.00 -6.59 -7.48
C GLN A 231 -10.14 -6.87 -6.49
N LEU A 232 -9.99 -7.90 -5.65
CA LEU A 232 -11.02 -8.27 -4.67
C LEU A 232 -11.18 -7.20 -3.58
N LYS A 233 -10.09 -6.55 -3.15
CA LYS A 233 -10.16 -5.43 -2.21
C LYS A 233 -10.88 -4.22 -2.80
N ALA A 234 -10.68 -3.89 -4.08
CA ALA A 234 -11.43 -2.82 -4.76
C ALA A 234 -12.95 -3.06 -4.67
N ALA A 235 -13.40 -4.25 -5.05
CA ALA A 235 -14.81 -4.62 -4.99
C ALA A 235 -15.34 -4.69 -3.55
N LEU A 236 -14.53 -5.22 -2.62
CA LEU A 236 -14.89 -5.31 -1.20
C LEU A 236 -15.16 -3.94 -0.59
N PHE A 237 -14.25 -2.97 -0.77
CA PHE A 237 -14.44 -1.64 -0.21
C PHE A 237 -15.54 -0.84 -0.92
N ASN A 238 -15.79 -1.10 -2.20
CA ASN A 238 -16.94 -0.56 -2.89
C ASN A 238 -18.26 -1.12 -2.30
N ALA A 239 -18.30 -2.43 -2.01
CA ALA A 239 -19.44 -3.08 -1.37
C ALA A 239 -19.66 -2.57 0.06
N GLU A 240 -18.59 -2.39 0.86
CA GLU A 240 -18.67 -1.73 2.17
C GLU A 240 -19.25 -0.32 2.03
N ALA A 241 -18.78 0.48 1.07
CA ALA A 241 -19.30 1.83 0.85
C ALA A 241 -20.80 1.83 0.53
N CYS A 242 -21.25 0.91 -0.35
CA CYS A 242 -22.66 0.70 -0.65
C CYS A 242 -23.46 0.26 0.58
N TYR A 243 -22.93 -0.67 1.37
CA TYR A 243 -23.60 -1.19 2.57
C TYR A 243 -23.78 -0.11 3.64
N ARG A 244 -22.71 0.63 3.96
CA ARG A 244 -22.81 1.72 4.94
C ARG A 244 -23.72 2.85 4.48
N HIS A 245 -23.76 3.14 3.18
CA HIS A 245 -24.71 4.10 2.64
C HIS A 245 -26.15 3.59 2.68
N ALA A 246 -26.38 2.31 2.43
CA ALA A 246 -27.70 1.69 2.55
C ALA A 246 -28.26 1.84 3.96
N ILE A 247 -27.44 1.65 5.00
CA ILE A 247 -27.85 1.89 6.40
C ILE A 247 -28.26 3.36 6.62
N ASP A 248 -27.49 4.32 6.09
CA ASP A 248 -27.84 5.76 6.15
C ASP A 248 -29.13 6.11 5.37
N LEU A 249 -29.37 5.44 4.23
CA LEU A 249 -30.60 5.59 3.45
C LEU A 249 -31.81 5.03 4.21
N HIS A 250 -31.63 3.91 4.91
CA HIS A 250 -32.65 3.29 5.74
C HIS A 250 -33.11 4.24 6.87
N GLU A 251 -32.15 4.83 7.59
CA GLU A 251 -32.42 5.83 8.64
C GLU A 251 -33.19 7.06 8.10
N LYS A 252 -32.99 7.39 6.82
CA LYS A 252 -33.67 8.50 6.12
C LYS A 252 -34.94 8.07 5.38
N THR A 253 -35.41 6.84 5.61
CA THR A 253 -36.57 6.22 4.96
C THR A 253 -36.51 6.24 3.42
N LYS A 254 -35.30 6.27 2.83
CA LYS A 254 -35.07 6.21 1.38
C LYS A 254 -34.95 4.76 0.89
N ILE A 255 -35.94 3.94 1.22
CA ILE A 255 -35.88 2.47 1.06
C ILE A 255 -35.74 2.02 -0.40
N GLY A 256 -36.33 2.75 -1.36
CA GLY A 256 -36.14 2.45 -2.78
C GLY A 256 -34.67 2.57 -3.21
N GLU A 257 -34.00 3.66 -2.83
CA GLU A 257 -32.58 3.88 -3.09
C GLU A 257 -31.71 2.86 -2.35
N GLU A 258 -32.07 2.50 -1.11
CA GLU A 258 -31.39 1.49 -0.30
C GLU A 258 -31.32 0.14 -1.03
N VAL A 259 -32.47 -0.37 -1.49
CA VAL A 259 -32.56 -1.65 -2.21
C VAL A 259 -31.71 -1.64 -3.48
N ALA A 260 -31.79 -0.55 -4.26
CA ALA A 260 -30.99 -0.42 -5.48
C ALA A 260 -29.48 -0.40 -5.16
N ARG A 261 -29.06 0.32 -4.11
CA ARG A 261 -27.65 0.42 -3.70
C ARG A 261 -27.07 -0.91 -3.22
N LEU A 262 -27.83 -1.64 -2.41
CA LEU A 262 -27.44 -2.97 -1.93
C LEU A 262 -27.25 -3.94 -3.10
N GLN A 263 -28.17 -3.95 -4.07
CA GLN A 263 -28.07 -4.82 -5.25
C GLN A 263 -26.80 -4.52 -6.08
N VAL A 264 -26.46 -3.24 -6.27
CA VAL A 264 -25.23 -2.83 -6.98
C VAL A 264 -23.99 -3.35 -6.28
N GLY A 265 -23.89 -3.17 -4.96
CA GLY A 265 -22.72 -3.63 -4.19
C GLY A 265 -22.59 -5.17 -4.15
N ILE A 266 -23.71 -5.88 -3.96
CA ILE A 266 -23.75 -7.35 -3.95
C ILE A 266 -23.31 -7.91 -5.30
N ASN A 267 -23.86 -7.40 -6.40
CA ASN A 267 -23.50 -7.89 -7.74
C ASN A 267 -22.01 -7.70 -8.02
N ALA A 268 -21.46 -6.52 -7.69
CA ALA A 268 -20.03 -6.23 -7.90
C ALA A 268 -19.10 -7.16 -7.13
N ILE A 269 -19.39 -7.44 -5.84
CA ILE A 269 -18.54 -8.33 -5.03
C ILE A 269 -18.69 -9.81 -5.44
N VAL A 270 -19.92 -10.26 -5.78
CA VAL A 270 -20.16 -11.61 -6.29
C VAL A 270 -19.42 -11.86 -7.60
N ASP A 271 -19.52 -10.93 -8.54
CA ASP A 271 -18.85 -11.04 -9.84
C ASP A 271 -17.33 -11.08 -9.67
N THR A 272 -16.78 -10.19 -8.84
CA THR A 272 -15.33 -10.09 -8.60
C THR A 272 -14.77 -11.32 -7.91
N LYS A 273 -15.51 -11.94 -6.98
CA LYS A 273 -15.07 -13.20 -6.35
C LYS A 273 -14.82 -14.30 -7.38
N ARG A 274 -15.57 -14.35 -8.48
CA ARG A 274 -15.40 -15.35 -9.56
C ARG A 274 -14.16 -15.09 -10.43
N THR A 275 -13.77 -13.82 -10.58
CA THR A 275 -12.68 -13.40 -11.47
C THR A 275 -11.33 -13.26 -10.75
N ALA A 276 -11.32 -12.87 -9.47
CA ALA A 276 -10.12 -12.67 -8.65
C ALA A 276 -9.45 -13.98 -8.19
N ARG A 277 -9.30 -14.95 -9.09
CA ARG A 277 -8.74 -16.28 -8.80
C ARG A 277 -7.29 -16.14 -8.34
N GLY A 278 -7.02 -16.49 -7.08
CA GLY A 278 -5.69 -16.38 -6.46
C GLY A 278 -5.58 -15.36 -5.32
N ALA A 279 -6.66 -14.62 -5.01
CA ALA A 279 -6.70 -13.84 -3.77
C ALA A 279 -6.66 -14.76 -2.53
N PRO A 280 -6.11 -14.30 -1.38
CA PRO A 280 -6.01 -15.13 -0.18
C PRO A 280 -7.37 -15.59 0.35
N GLY A 281 -7.43 -16.83 0.87
CA GLY A 281 -8.64 -17.40 1.48
C GLY A 281 -9.32 -16.50 2.52
N PRO A 282 -8.59 -15.93 3.50
CA PRO A 282 -9.18 -15.03 4.48
C PRO A 282 -9.87 -13.78 3.88
N LEU A 283 -9.43 -13.31 2.70
CA LEU A 283 -10.08 -12.20 2.01
C LEU A 283 -11.40 -12.63 1.37
N TYR A 284 -11.46 -13.85 0.83
CA TYR A 284 -12.70 -14.45 0.32
C TYR A 284 -13.73 -14.67 1.43
N ASP A 285 -13.28 -15.10 2.61
CA ASP A 285 -14.14 -15.27 3.78
C ASP A 285 -14.73 -13.92 4.19
N TYR A 286 -13.90 -12.88 4.26
CA TYR A 286 -14.35 -11.53 4.58
C TYR A 286 -15.39 -11.01 3.57
N ALA A 287 -15.12 -11.16 2.27
CA ALA A 287 -16.05 -10.78 1.21
C ALA A 287 -17.37 -11.55 1.27
N SER A 288 -17.32 -12.84 1.61
CA SER A 288 -18.52 -13.69 1.71
C SER A 288 -19.36 -13.35 2.94
N ILE A 289 -18.75 -12.98 4.06
CA ILE A 289 -19.47 -12.50 5.24
C ILE A 289 -20.16 -11.17 4.93
N LEU A 290 -19.47 -10.22 4.30
CA LEU A 290 -20.09 -8.95 3.90
C LEU A 290 -21.26 -9.16 2.95
N GLU A 291 -21.10 -10.02 1.94
CA GLU A 291 -22.17 -10.40 1.04
C GLU A 291 -23.39 -10.95 1.80
N GLN A 292 -23.18 -11.84 2.78
CA GLN A 292 -24.28 -12.39 3.58
C GLN A 292 -25.01 -11.31 4.37
N ASP A 293 -24.29 -10.35 4.98
CA ASP A 293 -24.91 -9.24 5.69
C ASP A 293 -25.72 -8.34 4.76
N MET A 294 -25.15 -8.00 3.61
CA MET A 294 -25.82 -7.17 2.60
C MET A 294 -27.07 -7.85 2.07
N ASN A 295 -27.04 -9.16 1.82
CA ASN A 295 -28.21 -9.93 1.39
C ASN A 295 -29.31 -9.93 2.47
N LYS A 296 -28.96 -10.11 3.75
CA LYS A 296 -29.93 -10.02 4.86
C LYS A 296 -30.58 -8.62 4.93
N SER A 297 -29.78 -7.57 4.76
CA SER A 297 -30.28 -6.19 4.70
C SER A 297 -31.21 -5.97 3.50
N LEU A 298 -30.84 -6.52 2.35
CA LEU A 298 -31.60 -6.41 1.10
C LEU A 298 -32.97 -7.09 1.22
N GLU A 299 -33.03 -8.29 1.78
CA GLU A 299 -34.28 -9.01 1.99
C GLU A 299 -35.21 -8.27 2.97
N THR A 300 -34.65 -7.71 4.04
CA THR A 300 -35.39 -6.88 4.99
C THR A 300 -35.97 -5.64 4.28
N ALA A 301 -35.13 -4.86 3.59
CA ALA A 301 -35.54 -3.65 2.89
C ALA A 301 -36.58 -3.93 1.79
N LYS A 302 -36.44 -5.01 1.03
CA LYS A 302 -37.43 -5.43 0.02
C LYS A 302 -38.78 -5.81 0.66
N LYS A 303 -38.75 -6.54 1.77
CA LYS A 303 -39.96 -6.95 2.49
C LYS A 303 -40.69 -5.73 3.08
N GLU A 304 -39.97 -4.79 3.65
CA GLU A 304 -40.56 -3.56 4.18
C GLU A 304 -41.08 -2.66 3.07
N ASN A 305 -40.32 -2.50 1.98
CA ASN A 305 -40.74 -1.69 0.85
C ASN A 305 -42.00 -2.26 0.19
N SER A 306 -42.14 -3.58 0.09
CA SER A 306 -43.33 -4.21 -0.49
C SER A 306 -44.56 -4.20 0.41
N ARG A 307 -44.41 -4.01 1.72
CA ARG A 307 -45.51 -4.06 2.70
C ARG A 307 -45.93 -2.71 3.26
N VAL A 308 -44.98 -1.77 3.39
CA VAL A 308 -45.17 -0.51 4.13
C VAL A 308 -44.96 0.68 3.22
N TYR A 309 -43.79 0.79 2.59
CA TYR A 309 -43.39 2.05 1.94
C TYR A 309 -43.83 2.18 0.48
N LEU A 310 -43.84 1.07 -0.26
CA LEU A 310 -44.21 1.00 -1.68
C LEU A 310 -43.43 1.97 -2.58
N PHE A 311 -42.19 2.31 -2.22
CA PHE A 311 -41.36 3.21 -3.01
C PHE A 311 -40.87 2.52 -4.28
N ARG A 312 -40.82 3.28 -5.37
CA ARG A 312 -40.21 2.83 -6.63
C ARG A 312 -38.72 2.60 -6.40
N ILE A 313 -38.23 1.43 -6.81
CA ILE A 313 -36.80 1.13 -6.81
C ILE A 313 -36.18 1.79 -8.07
N PRO A 314 -35.23 2.73 -7.91
CA PRO A 314 -34.56 3.38 -9.03
C PRO A 314 -33.64 2.39 -9.78
N ALA A 315 -33.38 2.66 -11.06
CA ALA A 315 -32.43 1.89 -11.83
C ALA A 315 -30.99 2.18 -11.37
N ALA A 316 -30.10 1.20 -11.43
CA ALA A 316 -28.70 1.35 -11.00
C ALA A 316 -27.99 2.55 -11.66
N ALA A 317 -28.22 2.78 -12.96
CA ALA A 317 -27.64 3.89 -13.72
C ALA A 317 -28.16 5.28 -13.29
N SER A 318 -29.29 5.34 -12.57
CA SER A 318 -29.86 6.60 -12.07
C SER A 318 -29.39 6.96 -10.65
N LEU A 319 -28.63 6.08 -9.99
CA LEU A 319 -28.09 6.35 -8.67
C LEU A 319 -26.93 7.34 -8.75
N ALA A 320 -26.92 8.33 -7.85
CA ALA A 320 -25.77 9.20 -7.69
C ALA A 320 -24.53 8.42 -7.21
N SER A 321 -23.36 8.79 -7.73
CA SER A 321 -22.07 8.28 -7.28
C SER A 321 -21.90 8.50 -5.77
N LEU A 322 -21.30 7.51 -5.09
CA LEU A 322 -21.01 7.65 -3.66
C LEU A 322 -19.95 8.74 -3.44
N PRO A 323 -20.16 9.67 -2.48
CA PRO A 323 -19.11 10.60 -2.09
C PRO A 323 -17.93 9.83 -1.47
N ALA A 324 -16.72 10.34 -1.65
CA ALA A 324 -15.49 9.78 -1.09
C ALA A 324 -14.79 10.79 -0.18
N ALA A 325 -14.04 10.30 0.81
CA ALA A 325 -13.25 11.13 1.70
C ALA A 325 -11.88 10.50 1.97
N SER A 326 -10.81 11.15 1.51
CA SER A 326 -9.43 10.77 1.84
C SER A 326 -9.03 11.28 3.22
N LEU A 327 -8.49 10.37 4.03
CA LEU A 327 -7.96 10.65 5.36
C LEU A 327 -6.45 10.38 5.44
N VAL A 328 -5.83 10.11 4.30
CA VAL A 328 -4.43 9.69 4.19
C VAL A 328 -3.72 10.49 3.14
N ARG A 329 -2.40 10.60 3.29
CA ARG A 329 -1.50 11.22 2.32
C ARG A 329 -0.19 10.47 2.25
N SER A 330 0.54 10.66 1.16
CA SER A 330 1.91 10.21 1.06
C SER A 330 2.79 11.04 2.01
N ALA A 331 3.62 10.37 2.80
CA ALA A 331 4.59 11.05 3.65
C ALA A 331 5.56 11.88 2.81
N SER A 332 6.07 12.97 3.39
CA SER A 332 7.15 13.77 2.82
C SER A 332 8.50 13.06 2.94
N LEU A 333 9.48 13.47 2.13
CA LEU A 333 10.83 12.88 2.16
C LEU A 333 11.47 12.99 3.56
N SER A 334 11.29 14.13 4.24
CA SER A 334 11.75 14.30 5.63
C SER A 334 11.11 13.29 6.57
N GLU A 335 9.79 13.12 6.50
CA GLU A 335 9.06 12.17 7.36
C GLU A 335 9.52 10.73 7.12
N ILE A 336 9.81 10.35 5.88
CA ILE A 336 10.28 8.99 5.52
C ILE A 336 11.68 8.71 6.06
N LEU A 337 12.54 9.73 6.08
CA LEU A 337 13.95 9.64 6.50
C LEU A 337 14.15 9.88 8.01
N GLU A 338 13.10 10.31 8.72
CA GLU A 338 13.11 10.41 10.18
C GLU A 338 13.37 9.03 10.82
N VAL A 339 14.38 8.99 11.68
CA VAL A 339 14.50 7.95 12.71
C VAL A 339 13.83 8.57 13.92
N LYS A 340 12.51 8.51 14.02
CA LYS A 340 11.92 8.63 15.35
C LYS A 340 12.57 7.51 16.16
N SER A 341 13.10 7.84 17.34
CA SER A 341 13.49 6.85 18.32
C SER A 341 12.25 5.99 18.56
N GLU A 342 12.18 4.85 17.88
CA GLU A 342 11.33 3.73 18.25
C GLU A 342 11.87 3.27 19.60
N ASN A 343 11.57 4.07 20.64
CA ASN A 343 11.83 3.70 21.99
C ASN A 343 10.98 2.46 22.22
N LEU A 344 11.68 1.33 22.24
CA LEU A 344 11.33 0.11 22.91
C LEU A 344 10.59 0.45 24.20
N THR A 345 9.26 0.50 24.16
CA THR A 345 8.44 0.05 25.28
C THR A 345 8.46 -1.48 25.25
N GLN A 346 9.64 -2.03 25.48
CA GLN A 346 9.80 -3.31 26.14
C GLN A 346 10.55 -2.98 27.43
N SER A 347 9.78 -2.92 28.51
CA SER A 347 10.29 -3.10 29.87
C SER A 347 9.68 -4.41 30.38
N PRO A 348 10.41 -5.12 31.25
CA PRO A 348 10.47 -6.58 31.31
C PRO A 348 9.18 -7.30 31.69
#